data_AF-A0AA42GTQ7-F1
#
_entry.id   AF-A0AA42GTQ7-F1
#
_cell.length_a   1.000
_cell.length_b   1.000
_cell.length_c   1.000
_cell.angle_alpha   90.00
_cell.angle_beta   90.00
_cell.angle_gamma   90.00
#
_symmetry.space_group_name_H-M   'P 1'
#
loop_
_entity.id
_entity.type
_entity.pdbx_description
1 polymer ?
#
loop_
_entity_poly.entity_id
_entity_poly.type
_entity_poly.pdbx_seq_one_letter_code
_entity_poly.pdbx_strand_id
1 'polypeptide(L)'
;MDIVLGLIGVGLVVIFLVQASRIYAGALSHRMNLQDLRRHGKPHRAITEHERRSLASYAASLAYLGNHAPSYRPVSEDVYLLQGLAEMRGFEFSGIHSEQLSIAGVPVELPFTLRDYLMHENNKAEVVVADRHALVLSLNGFRLPLLT
;
A
#
# COMPACT_ATOMS: atom_id res chain seq x y z
N MET A 1 39.22 -28.64 -0.65
CA MET A 1 37.91 -28.34 -0.02
C MET A 1 37.60 -26.84 -0.10
N ASP A 2 38.62 -25.99 -0.14
CA ASP A 2 38.52 -24.52 -0.10
C ASP A 2 37.91 -23.89 -1.36
N ILE A 3 38.16 -24.46 -2.54
CA ILE A 3 37.60 -23.98 -3.81
C ILE A 3 36.08 -24.19 -3.86
N VAL A 4 35.60 -25.32 -3.36
CA VAL A 4 34.16 -25.64 -3.32
C VAL A 4 33.44 -24.74 -2.31
N LEU A 5 34.03 -24.51 -1.14
CA LEU A 5 33.50 -23.56 -0.15
C LEU A 5 33.48 -22.12 -0.69
N GLY A 6 34.52 -21.71 -1.42
CA GLY A 6 34.59 -20.40 -2.07
C GLY A 6 33.51 -20.22 -3.15
N LEU A 7 33.27 -21.24 -3.98
CA LEU A 7 32.21 -21.23 -5.00
C LEU A 7 30.81 -21.14 -4.39
N ILE A 8 30.56 -21.86 -3.29
CA ILE A 8 29.29 -21.78 -2.54
C ILE A 8 29.12 -20.37 -1.96
N GLY A 9 30.18 -19.80 -1.37
CA GLY A 9 30.15 -18.45 -0.83
C GLY A 9 29.82 -17.39 -1.88
N VAL A 10 30.47 -17.45 -3.05
CA VAL A 10 30.19 -16.56 -4.17
C VAL A 10 28.75 -16.73 -4.68
N GLY A 11 28.28 -17.98 -4.79
CA GLY A 11 26.90 -18.26 -5.20
C GLY A 11 25.86 -17.64 -4.25
N LEU A 12 26.06 -17.77 -2.94
CA LEU A 12 25.17 -17.17 -1.94
C LEU A 12 25.16 -15.64 -1.99
N VAL A 13 26.33 -15.01 -2.18
CA VAL A 13 26.44 -13.55 -2.32
C VAL A 13 25.67 -13.06 -3.55
N VAL A 14 25.80 -13.76 -4.69
CA VAL A 14 25.07 -13.41 -5.92
C VAL A 14 23.57 -13.56 -5.73
N ILE A 15 23.11 -14.65 -5.12
CA ILE A 15 21.68 -14.87 -4.83
C ILE A 15 21.15 -13.75 -3.92
N PHE A 16 21.89 -13.40 -2.87
CA PHE A 16 21.50 -12.34 -1.95
C PHE A 16 21.39 -10.97 -2.65
N LEU A 17 22.38 -10.62 -3.49
CA LEU A 17 22.37 -9.39 -4.29
C LEU A 17 21.16 -9.33 -5.24
N VAL A 18 20.86 -10.42 -5.94
CA VAL A 18 19.70 -10.48 -6.85
C VAL A 18 18.40 -10.26 -6.08
N GLN A 19 18.22 -10.93 -4.94
CA GLN A 19 17.01 -10.79 -4.13
C GLN A 19 16.90 -9.38 -3.54
N ALA A 20 17.99 -8.82 -3.00
CA ALA A 20 18.01 -7.45 -2.49
C ALA A 20 17.67 -6.42 -3.58
N SER A 21 18.21 -6.60 -4.79
CA SER A 21 17.92 -5.71 -5.92
C SER A 21 16.44 -5.70 -6.33
N ARG A 22 15.80 -6.88 -6.35
CA ARG A 22 14.37 -7.02 -6.67
C ARG A 22 13.49 -6.35 -5.63
N ILE A 23 13.80 -6.53 -4.34
CA ILE A 23 13.07 -5.90 -3.24
C ILE A 23 13.21 -4.38 -3.33
N TYR A 24 14.43 -3.89 -3.54
CA TYR A 24 14.69 -2.45 -3.62
C TYR A 24 14.01 -1.81 -4.83
N ALA A 25 14.05 -2.47 -6.00
CA ALA A 25 13.37 -2.01 -7.21
C ALA A 25 11.85 -1.93 -7.01
N GLY A 26 11.24 -2.92 -6.34
CA GLY A 26 9.81 -2.90 -6.03
C GLY A 26 9.43 -1.74 -5.09
N ALA A 27 10.19 -1.55 -4.02
CA ALA A 27 9.96 -0.44 -3.07
C ALA A 27 10.11 0.94 -3.73
N LEU A 28 11.09 1.09 -4.64
CA LEU A 28 11.28 2.32 -5.39
C LEU A 28 10.13 2.58 -6.36
N SER A 29 9.69 1.56 -7.09
CA SER A 29 8.57 1.64 -8.03
C SER A 29 7.28 2.11 -7.35
N HIS A 30 6.94 1.55 -6.17
CA HIS A 30 5.76 2.00 -5.41
C HIS A 30 5.84 3.47 -4.98
N ARG A 31 7.01 3.95 -4.55
CA ARG A 31 7.21 5.36 -4.20
C ARG A 31 7.06 6.26 -5.43
N MET A 32 7.60 5.83 -6.56
CA MET A 32 7.49 6.55 -7.82
C MET A 32 6.02 6.62 -8.28
N ASN A 33 5.27 5.52 -8.23
CA ASN A 33 3.86 5.48 -8.61
C ASN A 33 2.98 6.37 -7.71
N LEU A 34 3.24 6.39 -6.41
CA LEU A 34 2.53 7.29 -5.49
C LEU A 34 2.86 8.76 -5.77
N GLN A 35 4.13 9.05 -6.06
CA GLN A 35 4.58 10.40 -6.41
C GLN A 35 4.02 10.85 -7.75
N ASP A 36 3.93 9.94 -8.73
CA ASP A 36 3.33 10.15 -10.03
C ASP A 36 1.84 10.46 -9.88
N LEU A 37 1.10 9.66 -9.09
CA LEU A 37 -0.30 9.94 -8.76
C LEU A 37 -0.47 11.33 -8.14
N ARG A 38 0.41 11.72 -7.21
CA ARG A 38 0.34 13.02 -6.52
C ARG A 38 0.67 14.21 -7.42
N ARG A 39 1.54 14.04 -8.42
CA ARG A 39 2.02 15.14 -9.27
C ARG A 39 1.31 15.24 -10.61
N HIS A 40 0.95 14.11 -11.18
CA HIS A 40 0.45 13.96 -12.55
C HIS A 40 -0.95 13.33 -12.59
N GLY A 41 -1.42 12.77 -11.47
CA GLY A 41 -2.78 12.25 -11.36
C GLY A 41 -3.82 13.34 -11.55
N LYS A 42 -4.89 13.01 -12.27
CA LYS A 42 -6.04 13.89 -12.39
C LYS A 42 -6.98 13.62 -11.20
N PRO A 43 -7.28 14.61 -10.37
CA PRO A 43 -8.24 14.45 -9.29
C PRO A 43 -9.62 14.12 -9.88
N HIS A 44 -10.25 13.07 -9.37
CA HIS A 44 -11.60 12.67 -9.74
C HIS A 44 -12.65 13.57 -9.08
N ARG A 45 -12.43 13.91 -7.81
CA ARG A 45 -13.27 14.77 -6.98
C ARG A 45 -12.51 15.19 -5.72
N ALA A 46 -13.09 16.06 -4.90
CA ALA A 46 -12.59 16.33 -3.56
C ALA A 46 -13.15 15.33 -2.52
N ILE A 47 -12.41 15.13 -1.43
CA ILE A 47 -12.83 14.36 -0.27
C ILE A 47 -13.94 15.11 0.45
N THR A 48 -14.96 14.38 0.87
CA THR A 48 -16.07 14.97 1.62
C THR A 48 -15.76 15.02 3.12
N GLU A 49 -16.44 15.92 3.81
CA GLU A 49 -16.32 16.03 5.27
C GLU A 49 -16.69 14.74 6.01
N HIS A 50 -17.62 13.98 5.45
CA HIS A 50 -18.05 12.70 5.99
C HIS A 50 -16.94 11.65 5.85
N GLU A 51 -16.31 11.55 4.68
CA GLU A 51 -15.19 10.63 4.44
C GLU A 51 -14.00 10.96 5.33
N ARG A 52 -13.71 12.25 5.51
CA ARG A 52 -12.66 12.73 6.42
C ARG A 52 -12.90 12.28 7.86
N ARG A 53 -14.14 12.38 8.34
CA ARG A 53 -14.53 11.89 9.67
C ARG A 53 -14.45 10.38 9.79
N SER A 54 -14.87 9.63 8.76
CA SER A 54 -14.74 8.17 8.75
C SER A 54 -13.27 7.73 8.81
N LEU A 55 -12.39 8.36 8.05
CA LEU A 55 -10.94 8.10 8.12
C LEU A 55 -10.38 8.43 9.51
N ALA A 56 -10.79 9.56 10.10
CA ALA A 56 -10.34 9.95 11.44
C ALA A 56 -10.81 8.97 12.53
N SER A 57 -12.06 8.50 12.43
CA SER A 57 -12.62 7.47 13.32
C SER A 57 -11.87 6.14 13.17
N TYR A 58 -11.57 5.74 11.93
CA TYR A 58 -10.76 4.55 11.66
C TYR A 58 -9.32 4.68 12.18
N ALA A 59 -8.71 5.86 12.04
CA ALA A 59 -7.40 6.16 12.61
C ALA A 59 -7.42 6.04 14.14
N ALA A 60 -8.48 6.54 14.79
CA ALA A 60 -8.65 6.48 16.22
C ALA A 60 -8.86 5.06 16.73
N SER A 61 -9.59 4.21 15.98
CA SER A 61 -9.76 2.80 16.36
C SER A 61 -8.45 2.01 16.28
N LEU A 62 -7.50 2.46 15.49
CA LEU A 62 -6.15 1.89 15.36
C LEU A 62 -5.10 2.58 16.25
N ALA A 63 -5.49 3.52 17.10
CA ALA A 63 -4.56 4.24 17.97
C ALA A 63 -3.76 3.33 18.91
N TYR A 64 -4.29 2.13 19.23
CA TYR A 64 -3.60 1.12 20.04
C TYR A 64 -2.29 0.61 19.38
N LEU A 65 -2.14 0.77 18.06
CA LEU A 65 -0.90 0.42 17.34
C LEU A 65 0.20 1.48 17.51
N GLY A 66 -0.11 2.64 18.10
CA GLY A 66 0.86 3.70 18.37
C GLY A 66 1.63 4.13 17.11
N ASN A 67 2.96 4.18 17.20
CA ASN A 67 3.84 4.58 16.10
C ASN A 67 3.91 3.56 14.95
N HIS A 68 3.32 2.38 15.11
CA HIS A 68 3.23 1.38 14.04
C HIS A 68 1.95 1.53 13.21
N ALA A 69 1.01 2.39 13.62
CA ALA A 69 -0.17 2.67 12.83
C ALA A 69 0.23 3.40 11.53
N PRO A 70 -0.29 2.97 10.36
CA PRO A 70 -0.13 3.75 9.13
C PRO A 70 -0.78 5.13 9.27
N SER A 71 -0.22 6.12 8.57
CA SER A 71 -0.76 7.48 8.58
C SER A 71 -2.09 7.55 7.83
N TYR A 72 -3.19 7.65 8.58
CA TYR A 72 -4.55 7.85 8.03
C TYR A 72 -4.89 9.33 7.76
N ARG A 73 -3.90 10.22 7.80
CA ARG A 73 -4.11 11.64 7.52
C ARG A 73 -3.85 11.94 6.03
N PRO A 74 -4.87 12.37 5.28
CA PRO A 74 -4.69 12.86 3.91
C PRO A 74 -3.69 14.02 3.83
N VAL A 75 -2.83 14.00 2.80
CA VAL A 75 -1.92 15.10 2.46
C VAL A 75 -2.58 16.10 1.51
N SER A 76 -3.61 15.67 0.80
CA SER A 76 -4.44 16.50 -0.10
C SER A 76 -5.92 16.20 0.11
N GLU A 77 -6.77 17.15 -0.30
CA GLU A 77 -8.23 16.92 -0.39
C GLU A 77 -8.63 16.20 -1.68
N ASP A 78 -7.70 16.00 -2.61
CA ASP A 78 -7.95 15.33 -3.88
C ASP A 78 -8.17 13.83 -3.71
N VAL A 79 -9.29 13.35 -4.25
CA VAL A 79 -9.60 11.94 -4.41
C VAL A 79 -9.26 11.53 -5.83
N TYR A 80 -8.48 10.46 -5.93
CA TYR A 80 -8.03 9.88 -7.19
C TYR A 80 -8.76 8.56 -7.44
N LEU A 81 -8.95 8.24 -8.71
CA LEU A 81 -9.52 6.98 -9.13
C LEU A 81 -8.41 6.06 -9.63
N LEU A 82 -8.17 4.96 -8.91
CA LEU A 82 -7.29 3.89 -9.35
C LEU A 82 -8.11 2.79 -10.00
N GLN A 83 -7.62 2.27 -11.12
CA GLN A 83 -8.20 1.11 -11.78
C GLN A 83 -7.11 0.11 -12.17
N GLY A 84 -7.21 -1.13 -11.71
CA GLY A 84 -6.27 -2.18 -12.09
C GLY A 84 -6.20 -3.38 -11.16
N LEU A 85 -5.13 -4.14 -11.33
CA LEU A 85 -4.81 -5.32 -10.53
C LEU A 85 -4.52 -4.94 -9.07
N ALA A 86 -4.94 -5.80 -8.15
CA ALA A 86 -4.53 -5.74 -6.75
C ALA A 86 -3.40 -6.73 -6.53
N GLU A 87 -2.24 -6.24 -6.07
CA GLU A 87 -1.11 -7.07 -5.70
C GLU A 87 -0.88 -6.97 -4.19
N MET A 88 -0.93 -8.10 -3.51
CA MET A 88 -0.53 -8.21 -2.11
C MET A 88 0.88 -8.79 -2.03
N ARG A 89 1.80 -8.04 -1.43
CA ARG A 89 3.17 -8.48 -1.17
C ARG A 89 3.38 -8.61 0.32
N GLY A 90 3.44 -9.84 0.79
CA GLY A 90 3.85 -10.18 2.15
C GLY A 90 5.36 -10.35 2.22
N PHE A 91 5.99 -9.76 3.22
CA PHE A 91 7.34 -10.12 3.65
C PHE A 91 7.23 -10.79 5.02
N GLU A 92 7.68 -12.04 5.09
CA GLU A 92 7.87 -12.75 6.34
C GLU A 92 9.37 -12.73 6.66
N PHE A 93 9.76 -11.99 7.70
CA PHE A 93 11.15 -11.94 8.14
C PHE A 93 11.21 -12.12 9.65
N SER A 94 11.81 -13.23 10.10
CA SER A 94 12.04 -13.54 11.53
C SER A 94 10.79 -13.37 12.42
N GLY A 95 9.63 -13.85 11.96
CA GLY A 95 8.36 -13.80 12.70
C GLY A 95 7.61 -12.46 12.60
N ILE A 96 8.13 -11.49 11.85
CA ILE A 96 7.43 -10.25 11.51
C ILE A 96 6.76 -10.46 10.14
N HIS A 97 5.42 -10.38 10.12
CA HIS A 97 4.62 -10.43 8.91
C HIS A 97 4.23 -9.00 8.50
N SER A 98 4.71 -8.55 7.35
CA SER A 98 4.33 -7.25 6.78
C SER A 98 3.67 -7.48 5.43
N GLU A 99 2.36 -7.22 5.35
CA GLU A 99 1.62 -7.21 4.09
C GLU A 99 1.51 -5.80 3.56
N GLN A 100 1.95 -5.60 2.32
CA GLN A 100 1.74 -4.37 1.57
C GLN A 100 0.80 -4.65 0.41
N LEU A 101 -0.34 -3.97 0.38
CA LEU A 101 -1.27 -4.02 -0.73
C LEU A 101 -0.98 -2.88 -1.71
N SER A 102 -1.13 -3.15 -3.00
CA SER A 102 -1.11 -2.12 -4.04
C SER A 102 -2.22 -2.33 -5.05
N ILE A 103 -2.76 -1.24 -5.58
CA ILE A 103 -3.75 -1.25 -6.68
C ILE A 103 -3.17 -0.43 -7.82
N ALA A 104 -3.10 -1.02 -9.02
CA ALA A 104 -2.45 -0.42 -10.19
C ALA A 104 -1.00 0.05 -9.88
N GLY A 105 -0.28 -0.71 -9.04
CA GLY A 105 1.09 -0.40 -8.63
C GLY A 105 1.25 0.72 -7.60
N VAL A 106 0.16 1.40 -7.21
CA VAL A 106 0.16 2.40 -6.13
C VAL A 106 -0.01 1.69 -4.79
N PRO A 107 0.85 1.93 -3.79
CA PRO A 107 0.69 1.35 -2.46
C PRO A 107 -0.57 1.90 -1.80
N VAL A 108 -1.46 1.01 -1.34
CA VAL A 108 -2.73 1.38 -0.72
C VAL A 108 -2.90 0.75 0.65
N GLU A 109 -3.54 1.48 1.56
CA GLU A 109 -4.02 0.97 2.83
C GLU A 109 -5.52 0.71 2.74
N LEU A 110 -5.91 -0.56 2.93
CA LEU A 110 -7.29 -1.02 2.77
C LEU A 110 -7.90 -1.29 4.15
N PRO A 111 -8.98 -0.58 4.52
CA PRO A 111 -9.75 -0.88 5.72
C PRO A 111 -10.20 -2.35 5.72
N PHE A 112 -10.13 -3.02 6.87
CA PHE A 112 -10.50 -4.43 6.99
C PHE A 112 -11.91 -4.74 6.46
N THR A 113 -12.85 -3.81 6.63
CA THR A 113 -14.23 -3.92 6.14
C THR A 113 -14.35 -3.96 4.61
N LEU A 114 -13.33 -3.50 3.89
CA LEU A 114 -13.29 -3.49 2.43
C LEU A 114 -12.48 -4.66 1.84
N ARG A 115 -11.78 -5.45 2.67
CA ARG A 115 -10.94 -6.58 2.19
C ARG A 115 -11.75 -7.61 1.40
N ASP A 116 -12.97 -7.91 1.83
CA ASP A 116 -13.83 -8.91 1.18
C ASP A 116 -14.31 -8.49 -0.21
N TYR A 117 -14.21 -7.20 -0.56
CA TYR A 117 -14.59 -6.68 -1.88
C TYR A 117 -13.40 -6.55 -2.83
N LEU A 118 -12.19 -6.95 -2.39
CA LEU A 118 -11.00 -6.94 -3.23
C LEU A 118 -11.08 -8.08 -4.24
N MET A 119 -11.08 -7.71 -5.52
CA MET A 119 -11.02 -8.66 -6.62
C MET A 119 -9.56 -8.93 -6.99
N HIS A 120 -9.26 -10.09 -7.56
CA HIS A 120 -7.92 -10.37 -8.08
C HIS A 120 -7.60 -9.49 -9.30
N GLU A 121 -8.63 -9.20 -10.11
CA GLU A 121 -8.51 -8.44 -11.34
C GLU A 121 -9.49 -7.27 -11.39
N ASN A 122 -9.09 -6.19 -12.07
CA ASN A 122 -9.92 -5.03 -12.41
C ASN A 122 -10.64 -4.38 -11.21
N ASN A 123 -9.90 -4.03 -10.17
CA ASN A 123 -10.43 -3.24 -9.06
C ASN A 123 -10.55 -1.78 -9.47
N LYS A 124 -11.61 -1.14 -8.99
CA LYS A 124 -11.82 0.31 -9.07
C LYS A 124 -11.84 0.88 -7.66
N ALA A 125 -10.82 1.64 -7.30
CA ALA A 125 -10.69 2.22 -5.96
C ALA A 125 -10.67 3.74 -6.02
N GLU A 126 -11.50 4.39 -5.21
CA GLU A 126 -11.33 5.81 -4.89
C GLU A 126 -10.37 5.92 -3.72
N VAL A 127 -9.30 6.67 -3.91
CA VAL A 127 -8.24 6.79 -2.91
C VAL A 127 -7.88 8.25 -2.66
N VAL A 128 -7.43 8.53 -1.44
CA VAL A 128 -6.82 9.81 -1.09
C VAL A 128 -5.35 9.58 -0.74
N VAL A 129 -4.48 10.48 -1.17
CA VAL A 129 -3.04 10.33 -0.93
C VAL A 129 -2.70 10.71 0.51
N ALA A 130 -2.05 9.80 1.24
CA ALA A 130 -1.43 10.05 2.55
C ALA A 130 0.10 10.13 2.40
N ASP A 131 0.84 10.03 3.51
CA ASP A 131 2.30 10.25 3.52
C ASP A 131 3.06 9.25 2.61
N ARG A 132 2.87 7.94 2.84
CA ARG A 132 3.62 6.86 2.16
C ARG A 132 2.77 5.87 1.38
N HIS A 133 1.46 6.08 1.36
CA HIS A 133 0.48 5.22 0.73
C HIS A 133 -0.77 6.04 0.38
N ALA A 134 -1.69 5.45 -0.35
CA ALA A 134 -3.02 6.01 -0.56
C ALA A 134 -4.06 5.27 0.31
N LEU A 135 -4.97 6.01 0.93
CA LEU A 135 -6.04 5.47 1.75
C LEU A 135 -7.24 5.17 0.88
N VAL A 136 -7.76 3.95 0.94
CA VAL A 136 -8.94 3.54 0.16
C VAL A 136 -10.21 4.08 0.83
N LEU A 137 -10.94 4.94 0.11
CA LEU A 137 -12.24 5.48 0.53
C LEU A 137 -13.39 4.56 0.09
N SER A 138 -13.29 4.09 -1.15
CA SER A 138 -14.23 3.15 -1.73
C SER A 138 -13.51 2.15 -2.64
N LEU A 139 -14.04 0.94 -2.70
CA LEU A 139 -13.53 -0.17 -3.50
C LEU A 139 -14.70 -0.86 -4.20
N ASN A 140 -14.64 -0.96 -5.52
CA ASN A 140 -15.63 -1.67 -6.34
C ASN A 140 -17.09 -1.23 -6.08
N GLY A 141 -17.28 0.05 -5.73
CA GLY A 141 -18.58 0.63 -5.40
C GLY A 141 -18.96 0.58 -3.92
N PHE A 142 -18.23 -0.17 -3.09
CA PHE A 142 -18.42 -0.24 -1.64
C PHE A 142 -17.62 0.84 -0.94
N ARG A 143 -18.20 1.49 0.06
CA ARG A 143 -17.57 2.62 0.78
C ARG A 143 -17.21 2.23 2.20
N LEU A 144 -16.23 2.95 2.76
CA LEU A 144 -15.93 2.93 4.19
C LEU A 144 -17.21 3.09 5.03
N PRO A 145 -17.59 2.08 5.85
CA PRO A 145 -18.76 2.19 6.70
C PRO A 145 -18.52 3.25 7.78
N LEU A 146 -19.59 3.98 8.10
CA LEU A 146 -19.59 4.94 9.20
C LEU A 146 -19.57 4.16 10.52
N LEU A 147 -18.53 4.35 11.32
CA LEU A 147 -18.60 4.03 12.74
C LEU A 147 -19.44 5.15 13.39
N THR A 148 -20.73 4.88 13.57
CA THR A 148 -21.68 5.72 14.33
C THR A 148 -21.42 5.65 15.82
#